data_AF-A0A8M9QKW9-F1
#
_entry.id   AF-A0A8M9QKW9-F1
#
_cell.length_a   1.000
_cell.length_b   1.000
_cell.length_c   1.000
_cell.angle_alpha   90.00
_cell.angle_beta   90.00
_cell.angle_gamma   90.00
#
_symmetry.space_group_name_H-M   'P 1'
#
loop_
_entity.id
_entity.type
_entity.pdbx_description
1 polymer ?
#
loop_
_entity_poly.entity_id
_entity_poly.type
_entity_poly.pdbx_seq_one_letter_code
_entity_poly.pdbx_strand_id
1 'polypeptide(L)'
;MEEPEKSSESDSSKSNADKAGEVYAQASTRRNDSVKSSQPKPRLKLFSKVMEKSLQWLLDNASFDRFSHYFQPLSKQNPQLTEVMHKQFISQLQTLVQKEIATVIEEGDLQVKFEELDKLEELAKETAQAAWRPSGVPEQDICSDLVSSYKKQEEYMRIQLKKLLKENAALAQKVQAGRENITHTEQRIASGVQEWKASLEDLEEFVVTLSPSEHFESL
;
A
#
# COMPACT_ATOMS: atom_id res chain seq x y z
N MET A 1 36.29 -4.17 25.08
CA MET A 1 36.17 -3.81 26.50
C MET A 1 35.06 -2.78 26.57
N GLU A 2 33.82 -3.26 26.62
CA GLU A 2 33.11 -3.66 27.85
C GLU A 2 32.43 -2.44 28.49
N GLU A 3 31.11 -2.54 28.61
CA GLU A 3 30.18 -1.64 29.31
C GLU A 3 30.43 -1.65 30.86
N PRO A 4 29.51 -1.27 31.79
CA PRO A 4 28.16 -0.66 31.70
C PRO A 4 27.77 0.32 32.85
N GLU A 5 26.45 0.62 32.89
CA GLU A 5 25.55 0.95 34.03
C GLU A 5 25.19 2.44 34.21
N LYS A 6 23.94 2.91 34.04
CA LYS A 6 22.56 2.55 34.48
C LYS A 6 22.16 3.19 35.83
N SER A 7 21.16 4.09 35.82
CA SER A 7 20.04 4.22 36.80
C SER A 7 19.19 5.48 36.45
N SER A 8 17.91 5.28 36.07
CA SER A 8 16.65 5.64 36.79
C SER A 8 16.30 7.15 36.72
N GLU A 9 15.06 7.61 36.52
CA GLU A 9 13.81 7.20 37.16
C GLU A 9 12.59 7.84 36.45
N SER A 10 11.44 7.18 36.58
CA SER A 10 10.14 7.43 35.97
C SER A 10 9.27 8.43 36.73
N ASP A 11 8.35 9.14 36.04
CA ASP A 11 7.11 9.59 36.68
C ASP A 11 5.92 9.65 35.70
N SER A 12 4.75 9.27 36.22
CA SER A 12 3.47 9.05 35.56
C SER A 12 2.43 9.98 36.17
N SER A 13 1.51 10.59 35.40
CA SER A 13 0.12 10.84 35.83
C SER A 13 -0.78 11.60 34.84
N LYS A 14 -1.95 11.00 34.60
CA LYS A 14 -3.33 11.58 34.68
C LYS A 14 -3.94 12.43 33.54
N SER A 15 -4.88 11.75 32.85
CA SER A 15 -6.32 12.04 32.68
C SER A 15 -6.84 13.45 32.34
N ASN A 16 -7.72 13.52 31.34
CA ASN A 16 -9.11 14.00 31.53
C ASN A 16 -10.04 13.55 30.39
N ALA A 17 -11.23 13.12 30.81
CA ALA A 17 -12.36 12.73 29.99
C ALA A 17 -13.31 13.92 29.82
N ASP A 18 -14.08 13.98 28.73
CA ASP A 18 -15.31 14.76 28.71
C ASP A 18 -16.44 14.13 27.89
N LYS A 19 -17.64 14.36 28.42
CA LYS A 19 -18.95 13.72 28.22
C LYS A 19 -19.76 14.27 27.04
N ALA A 20 -20.87 13.55 26.80
CA ALA A 20 -22.20 14.00 26.33
C ALA A 20 -22.54 13.56 24.89
N GLY A 21 -23.68 12.94 24.57
CA GLY A 21 -24.91 12.74 25.33
C GLY A 21 -25.90 11.80 24.63
N GLU A 22 -26.71 11.20 25.47
CA GLU A 22 -28.00 10.49 25.31
C GLU A 22 -28.96 11.32 24.41
N VAL A 23 -29.94 10.83 23.63
CA VAL A 23 -31.19 10.13 24.00
C VAL A 23 -31.97 9.81 22.68
N TYR A 24 -32.65 8.65 22.59
CA TYR A 24 -34.11 8.49 22.32
C TYR A 24 -34.55 7.23 21.51
N ALA A 25 -35.53 6.57 22.15
CA ALA A 25 -36.72 5.91 21.59
C ALA A 25 -36.67 4.41 21.22
N GLN A 26 -37.14 3.62 22.19
CA GLN A 26 -37.86 2.36 22.00
C GLN A 26 -38.98 2.50 20.94
N ALA A 27 -39.12 1.50 20.09
CA ALA A 27 -40.37 0.73 19.97
C ALA A 27 -40.25 -0.41 18.96
N SER A 28 -40.94 -1.51 19.28
CA SER A 28 -41.47 -2.52 18.36
C SER A 28 -40.76 -3.87 18.30
N THR A 29 -41.07 -4.66 19.33
CA THR A 29 -41.24 -6.11 19.27
C THR A 29 -42.01 -6.53 18.00
N ARG A 30 -41.43 -7.40 17.16
CA ARG A 30 -42.05 -8.64 16.65
C ARG A 30 -41.26 -9.29 15.52
N ARG A 31 -41.15 -10.62 15.66
CA ARG A 31 -40.86 -11.67 14.66
C ARG A 31 -39.41 -12.04 14.41
N ASN A 32 -39.01 -13.04 15.20
CA ASN A 32 -38.14 -14.14 14.80
C ASN A 32 -38.40 -14.56 13.35
N ASP A 33 -37.41 -14.41 12.48
CA ASP A 33 -37.14 -15.40 11.46
C ASP A 33 -35.63 -15.67 11.42
N SER A 34 -35.33 -16.95 11.57
CA SER A 34 -34.02 -17.55 11.75
C SER A 34 -33.06 -17.16 10.63
N VAL A 35 -32.15 -16.23 10.92
CA VAL A 35 -30.92 -16.01 10.12
C VAL A 35 -30.02 -17.22 10.33
N LYS A 36 -30.30 -18.31 9.58
CA LYS A 36 -29.31 -19.36 9.36
C LYS A 36 -28.14 -18.70 8.62
N SER A 37 -27.06 -18.46 9.34
CA SER A 37 -25.78 -18.05 8.80
C SER A 37 -25.40 -18.96 7.62
N SER A 38 -25.62 -18.41 6.44
CA SER A 38 -25.34 -19.01 5.15
C SER A 38 -23.84 -19.22 5.06
N GLN A 39 -23.37 -20.43 5.32
CA GLN A 39 -22.03 -20.85 4.91
C GLN A 39 -21.86 -20.50 3.42
N PRO A 40 -20.81 -19.76 3.04
CA PRO A 40 -20.60 -19.37 1.65
C PRO A 40 -20.52 -20.65 0.82
N LYS A 41 -21.52 -20.85 -0.04
CA LYS A 41 -21.49 -21.96 -1.00
C LYS A 41 -20.46 -21.57 -2.05
N PRO A 42 -19.43 -22.38 -2.30
CA PRO A 42 -18.40 -22.03 -3.27
C PRO A 42 -19.06 -21.79 -4.63
N ARG A 43 -18.74 -20.67 -5.27
CA ARG A 43 -19.40 -20.20 -6.50
C ARG A 43 -19.39 -21.26 -7.60
N LEU A 44 -18.32 -22.06 -7.70
CA LEU A 44 -18.20 -23.17 -8.65
C LEU A 44 -19.32 -24.22 -8.49
N LYS A 45 -19.70 -24.56 -7.24
CA LYS A 45 -20.81 -25.52 -7.00
C LYS A 45 -22.15 -24.92 -7.41
N LEU A 46 -22.34 -23.62 -7.20
CA LEU A 46 -23.54 -22.93 -7.66
C LEU A 46 -23.62 -22.90 -9.18
N PHE A 47 -22.51 -22.56 -9.84
CA PHE A 47 -22.39 -22.59 -11.31
C PHE A 47 -22.71 -23.98 -11.86
N SER A 48 -22.03 -25.02 -11.36
CA SER A 48 -22.24 -26.42 -11.79
C SER A 48 -23.72 -26.83 -11.63
N LYS A 49 -24.34 -26.48 -10.50
CA LYS A 49 -25.75 -26.75 -10.24
C LYS A 49 -26.70 -26.03 -11.20
N VAL A 50 -26.41 -24.78 -11.55
CA VAL A 50 -27.20 -24.01 -12.52
C VAL A 50 -27.08 -24.66 -13.90
N MET A 51 -25.87 -25.04 -14.31
CA MET A 51 -25.62 -25.70 -15.59
C MET A 51 -26.33 -27.07 -15.67
N GLU A 52 -26.22 -27.91 -14.64
CA GLU A 52 -26.94 -29.19 -14.55
C GLU A 52 -28.46 -29.00 -14.67
N LYS A 53 -29.02 -28.03 -13.95
CA LYS A 53 -30.46 -27.74 -14.03
C LYS A 53 -30.87 -27.25 -15.42
N SER A 54 -30.06 -26.42 -16.05
CA SER A 54 -30.34 -25.93 -17.40
C SER A 54 -30.31 -27.06 -18.44
N LEU A 55 -29.37 -28.00 -18.29
CA LEU A 55 -29.30 -29.19 -19.14
C LEU A 55 -30.49 -30.11 -18.91
N GLN A 56 -30.86 -30.37 -17.64
CA GLN A 56 -32.05 -31.17 -17.35
C GLN A 56 -33.30 -30.55 -17.98
N TRP A 57 -33.48 -29.24 -17.84
CA TRP A 57 -34.60 -28.52 -18.46
C TRP A 57 -34.61 -28.64 -19.99
N LEU A 58 -33.44 -28.59 -20.64
CA LEU A 58 -33.31 -28.81 -22.08
C LEU A 58 -33.76 -30.23 -22.47
N LEU A 59 -33.32 -31.24 -21.73
CA LEU A 59 -33.63 -32.64 -21.99
C LEU A 59 -35.12 -32.94 -21.75
N ASP A 60 -35.72 -32.37 -20.70
CA ASP A 60 -37.15 -32.52 -20.39
C ASP A 60 -38.04 -31.94 -21.52
N ASN A 61 -37.61 -30.84 -22.13
CA ASN A 61 -38.29 -30.25 -23.28
C ASN A 61 -38.14 -31.06 -24.58
N ALA A 62 -37.13 -31.91 -24.67
CA ALA A 62 -36.87 -32.81 -25.79
C ALA A 62 -37.52 -34.19 -25.58
N SER A 63 -38.77 -34.21 -25.09
CA SER A 63 -39.49 -35.44 -24.77
C SER A 63 -39.71 -36.35 -25.99
N PHE A 64 -39.84 -37.67 -25.74
CA PHE A 64 -40.10 -38.65 -26.79
C PHE A 64 -41.40 -38.39 -27.56
N ASP A 65 -42.44 -37.89 -26.89
CA ASP A 65 -43.71 -37.53 -27.53
C ASP A 65 -43.53 -36.45 -28.59
N ARG A 66 -42.74 -35.41 -28.29
CA ARG A 66 -42.42 -34.37 -29.26
C ARG A 66 -41.57 -34.92 -30.39
N PHE A 67 -40.55 -35.71 -30.08
CA PHE A 67 -39.67 -36.31 -31.09
C PHE A 67 -40.45 -37.21 -32.06
N SER A 68 -41.24 -38.14 -31.55
CA SER A 68 -42.06 -39.06 -32.36
C SER A 68 -43.16 -38.36 -33.15
N HIS A 69 -43.67 -37.22 -32.66
CA HIS A 69 -44.63 -36.38 -33.37
C HIS A 69 -44.04 -35.72 -34.63
N TYR A 70 -42.75 -35.34 -34.62
CA TYR A 70 -42.08 -34.81 -35.82
C TYR A 70 -41.61 -35.91 -36.78
N PHE A 71 -41.25 -37.08 -36.25
CA PHE A 71 -40.82 -38.24 -37.04
C PHE A 71 -41.95 -39.29 -37.22
N GLN A 72 -43.18 -38.84 -37.49
CA GLN A 72 -44.37 -39.73 -37.57
C GLN A 72 -44.24 -40.92 -38.52
N PRO A 73 -43.67 -40.78 -39.74
CA PRO A 73 -43.57 -41.91 -40.65
C PRO A 73 -42.72 -43.04 -40.07
N LEU A 74 -41.63 -42.69 -39.39
CA LEU A 74 -40.69 -43.63 -38.80
C LEU A 74 -41.24 -44.24 -37.50
N SER A 75 -41.92 -43.44 -36.68
CA SER A 75 -42.53 -43.91 -35.43
C SER A 75 -43.68 -44.89 -35.69
N LYS A 76 -44.45 -44.72 -36.78
CA LYS A 76 -45.49 -45.67 -37.19
C LYS A 76 -44.93 -46.97 -37.77
N GLN A 77 -43.84 -46.89 -38.55
CA GLN A 77 -43.22 -48.07 -39.17
C GLN A 77 -42.46 -48.93 -38.16
N ASN A 78 -41.62 -48.30 -37.33
CA ASN A 78 -40.78 -48.96 -36.35
C ASN A 78 -40.71 -48.11 -35.07
N PRO A 79 -41.68 -48.24 -34.15
CA PRO A 79 -41.70 -47.48 -32.90
C PRO A 79 -40.47 -47.79 -32.04
N GLN A 80 -40.03 -49.06 -32.01
CA GLN A 80 -38.84 -49.47 -31.27
C GLN A 80 -37.57 -48.79 -31.78
N LEU A 81 -37.38 -48.71 -33.10
CA LEU A 81 -36.22 -48.03 -33.68
C LEU A 81 -36.24 -46.54 -33.34
N THR A 82 -37.41 -45.90 -33.42
CA THR A 82 -37.57 -44.48 -33.08
C THR A 82 -37.24 -44.19 -31.62
N GLU A 83 -37.66 -45.07 -30.71
CA GLU A 83 -37.32 -44.98 -29.28
C GLU A 83 -35.82 -45.13 -29.04
N VAL A 84 -35.16 -46.09 -29.71
CA VAL A 84 -33.71 -46.27 -29.61
C VAL A 84 -32.96 -45.04 -30.13
N MET A 85 -33.36 -44.48 -31.27
CA MET A 85 -32.75 -43.26 -31.82
C MET A 85 -32.92 -42.06 -30.90
N HIS A 86 -34.10 -41.88 -30.31
CA HIS A 86 -34.34 -40.79 -29.34
C HIS A 86 -33.46 -40.94 -28.10
N LYS A 87 -33.42 -42.14 -27.50
CA LYS A 87 -32.56 -42.43 -26.34
C LYS A 87 -31.08 -42.17 -26.65
N GLN A 88 -30.61 -42.58 -27.83
CA GLN A 88 -29.23 -42.32 -28.27
C GLN A 88 -28.98 -40.82 -28.44
N PHE A 89 -29.89 -40.09 -29.07
CA PHE A 89 -29.78 -38.64 -29.25
C PHE A 89 -29.68 -37.90 -27.90
N ILE A 90 -30.59 -38.18 -26.95
CA ILE A 90 -30.57 -37.57 -25.62
C ILE A 90 -29.27 -37.90 -24.89
N SER A 91 -28.83 -39.17 -24.91
CA SER A 91 -27.60 -39.60 -24.24
C SER A 91 -26.36 -38.92 -24.83
N GLN A 92 -26.26 -38.83 -26.16
CA GLN A 92 -25.16 -38.15 -26.83
C GLN A 92 -25.17 -36.64 -26.54
N LEU A 93 -26.33 -35.99 -26.64
CA LEU A 93 -26.49 -34.57 -26.34
C LEU A 93 -26.07 -34.25 -24.91
N GLN A 94 -26.57 -35.02 -23.94
CA GLN A 94 -26.22 -34.87 -22.52
C GLN A 94 -24.70 -35.01 -22.32
N THR A 95 -24.10 -36.06 -22.86
CA THR A 95 -22.67 -36.35 -22.70
C THR A 95 -21.80 -35.27 -23.32
N LEU A 96 -22.13 -34.83 -24.53
CA LEU A 96 -21.37 -33.80 -25.24
C LEU A 96 -21.45 -32.45 -24.52
N VAL A 97 -22.65 -32.03 -24.10
CA VAL A 97 -22.82 -30.77 -23.35
C VAL A 97 -22.10 -30.82 -22.01
N GLN A 98 -22.19 -31.92 -21.27
CA GLN A 98 -21.45 -32.07 -20.00
C GLN A 98 -19.94 -32.01 -20.20
N LYS A 99 -19.42 -32.66 -21.26
CA LYS A 99 -18.00 -32.61 -21.61
C LYS A 99 -17.57 -31.20 -22.00
N GLU A 100 -18.38 -30.49 -22.77
CA GLU A 100 -18.11 -29.10 -23.17
C GLU A 100 -18.07 -28.18 -21.96
N ILE A 101 -19.04 -28.29 -21.04
CA ILE A 101 -19.05 -27.52 -19.79
C ILE A 101 -17.80 -27.79 -18.97
N ALA A 102 -17.38 -29.06 -18.85
CA ALA A 102 -16.14 -29.42 -18.15
C ALA A 102 -14.90 -28.81 -18.82
N THR A 103 -14.87 -28.83 -20.16
CA THR A 103 -13.78 -28.23 -20.95
C THR A 103 -13.71 -26.72 -20.73
N VAL A 104 -14.84 -26.01 -20.75
CA VAL A 104 -14.90 -24.57 -20.46
C VAL A 104 -14.46 -24.23 -19.03
N ILE A 105 -14.79 -25.09 -18.06
CA ILE A 105 -14.34 -24.92 -16.67
C ILE A 105 -12.81 -25.05 -16.57
N GLU A 106 -12.22 -26.01 -17.29
CA GLU A 106 -10.78 -26.27 -17.32
C GLU A 106 -10.03 -25.18 -18.10
N GLU A 107 -10.43 -24.89 -19.34
CA GLU A 107 -9.80 -23.85 -20.19
C GLU A 107 -9.84 -22.46 -19.56
N GLY A 108 -10.92 -22.15 -18.83
CA GLY A 108 -11.10 -20.87 -18.16
C GLY A 108 -10.47 -20.79 -16.76
N ASP A 109 -9.83 -21.86 -16.27
CA ASP A 109 -9.38 -21.99 -14.88
C ASP A 109 -10.46 -21.55 -13.87
N LEU A 110 -11.74 -21.85 -14.16
CA LEU A 110 -12.87 -21.27 -13.44
C LEU A 110 -12.88 -21.63 -11.97
N GLN A 111 -12.33 -22.79 -11.61
CA GLN A 111 -12.16 -23.18 -10.22
C GLN A 111 -11.29 -22.17 -9.46
N VAL A 112 -10.10 -21.86 -9.98
CA VAL A 112 -9.16 -20.93 -9.33
C VAL A 112 -9.78 -19.53 -9.25
N LYS A 113 -10.41 -19.08 -10.34
CA LYS A 113 -11.05 -17.76 -10.38
C LYS A 113 -12.23 -17.63 -9.42
N PHE A 114 -13.08 -18.65 -9.30
CA PHE A 114 -14.17 -18.63 -8.32
C PHE A 114 -13.66 -18.71 -6.88
N GLU A 115 -12.63 -19.51 -6.60
CA GLU A 115 -12.01 -19.56 -5.27
C GLU A 115 -11.34 -18.23 -4.89
N GLU A 116 -10.70 -17.55 -5.85
CA GLU A 116 -10.14 -16.21 -5.67
C GLU A 116 -11.24 -15.17 -5.40
N LEU A 117 -12.34 -15.20 -6.16
CA LEU A 117 -13.49 -14.33 -5.94
C LEU A 117 -14.16 -14.58 -4.58
N ASP A 118 -14.27 -15.85 -4.15
CA ASP A 118 -14.77 -16.23 -2.83
C ASP A 118 -13.88 -15.61 -1.73
N LYS A 119 -12.54 -15.72 -1.85
CA LYS A 119 -11.60 -15.08 -0.91
C LYS A 119 -11.72 -13.55 -0.90
N LEU A 120 -11.80 -12.91 -2.07
CA LEU A 120 -11.94 -11.46 -2.18
C LEU A 120 -13.26 -10.96 -1.58
N GLU A 121 -14.35 -11.70 -1.76
CA GLU A 121 -15.63 -11.38 -1.11
C GLU A 121 -15.52 -11.48 0.41
N GLU A 122 -14.94 -12.54 0.95
CA GLU A 122 -14.73 -12.69 2.39
C GLU A 122 -13.90 -11.52 2.97
N LEU A 123 -12.81 -11.13 2.29
CA LEU A 123 -11.98 -9.98 2.70
C LEU A 123 -12.72 -8.64 2.61
N ALA A 124 -13.66 -8.50 1.68
CA ALA A 124 -14.40 -7.27 1.47
C ALA A 124 -15.65 -7.12 2.37
N LYS A 125 -16.10 -8.17 3.06
CA LYS A 125 -17.34 -8.16 3.88
C LYS A 125 -17.36 -7.07 4.96
N GLU A 126 -16.20 -6.72 5.51
CA GLU A 126 -16.08 -5.69 6.56
C GLU A 126 -16.06 -4.27 5.98
N THR A 127 -15.92 -4.12 4.66
CA THR A 127 -15.87 -2.81 3.99
C THR A 127 -17.28 -2.35 3.65
N ALA A 128 -17.83 -1.43 4.45
CA ALA A 128 -19.15 -0.84 4.21
C ALA A 128 -19.17 0.14 3.02
N GLN A 129 -18.01 0.65 2.61
CA GLN A 129 -17.90 1.64 1.54
C GLN A 129 -18.04 0.98 0.16
N ALA A 130 -18.72 1.65 -0.76
CA ALA A 130 -18.76 1.24 -2.15
C ALA A 130 -17.33 1.13 -2.70
N ALA A 131 -16.99 -0.06 -3.21
CA ALA A 131 -15.69 -0.30 -3.82
C ALA A 131 -15.50 0.59 -5.07
N TRP A 132 -14.27 1.05 -5.28
CA TRP A 132 -13.91 1.85 -6.45
C TRP A 132 -14.27 1.11 -7.76
N ARG A 133 -14.67 1.88 -8.77
CA ARG A 133 -14.97 1.41 -10.13
C ARG A 133 -14.26 2.32 -11.11
N PRO A 134 -13.70 1.79 -12.21
CA PRO A 134 -13.15 2.62 -13.28
C PRO A 134 -14.19 3.64 -13.75
N SER A 135 -13.79 4.92 -13.74
CA SER A 135 -14.61 6.04 -14.18
C SER A 135 -14.84 6.01 -15.70
N GLY A 136 -13.97 5.32 -16.44
CA GLY A 136 -13.92 5.36 -17.90
C GLY A 136 -13.03 6.49 -18.43
N VAL A 137 -12.42 7.28 -17.55
CA VAL A 137 -11.42 8.30 -17.88
C VAL A 137 -10.04 7.77 -17.48
N PRO A 138 -9.20 7.34 -18.44
CA PRO A 138 -7.94 6.67 -18.15
C PRO A 138 -7.01 7.46 -17.22
N GLU A 139 -6.95 8.78 -17.38
CA GLU A 139 -6.10 9.65 -16.56
C GLU A 139 -6.52 9.61 -15.09
N GLN A 140 -7.83 9.63 -14.81
CA GLN A 140 -8.36 9.56 -13.44
C GLN A 140 -8.16 8.16 -12.86
N ASP A 141 -8.40 7.12 -13.67
CA ASP A 141 -8.31 5.74 -13.23
C ASP A 141 -6.88 5.36 -12.85
N ILE A 142 -5.90 5.76 -13.67
CA ILE A 142 -4.47 5.57 -13.37
C ILE A 142 -4.05 6.39 -12.14
N CYS A 143 -4.47 7.66 -12.06
CA CYS A 143 -4.14 8.49 -10.89
C CYS A 143 -4.64 7.87 -9.59
N SER A 144 -5.83 7.25 -9.60
CA SER A 144 -6.41 6.64 -8.39
C SER A 144 -5.54 5.51 -7.82
N ASP A 145 -4.92 4.70 -8.67
CA ASP A 145 -4.01 3.63 -8.28
C ASP A 145 -2.62 4.19 -7.88
N LEU A 146 -2.08 5.10 -8.69
CA LEU A 146 -0.73 5.64 -8.48
C LEU A 146 -0.59 6.51 -7.23
N VAL A 147 -1.67 7.16 -6.75
CA VAL A 147 -1.63 8.04 -5.57
C VAL A 147 -1.02 7.35 -4.34
N SER A 148 -1.30 6.06 -4.10
CA SER A 148 -0.72 5.33 -2.96
C SER A 148 0.79 5.17 -3.10
N SER A 149 1.28 4.87 -4.31
CA SER A 149 2.71 4.74 -4.60
C SER A 149 3.45 6.08 -4.44
N TYR A 150 2.87 7.17 -4.95
CA TYR A 150 3.47 8.50 -4.86
C TYR A 150 3.49 9.04 -3.44
N LYS A 151 2.48 8.77 -2.60
CA LYS A 151 2.50 9.12 -1.18
C LYS A 151 3.65 8.44 -0.42
N LYS A 152 3.92 7.16 -0.72
CA LYS A 152 5.06 6.43 -0.11
C LYS A 152 6.39 7.06 -0.54
N GLN A 153 6.52 7.42 -1.81
CA GLN A 153 7.71 8.08 -2.33
C GLN A 153 7.92 9.47 -1.73
N GLU A 154 6.84 10.26 -1.59
CA GLU A 154 6.85 11.57 -0.96
C GLU A 154 7.32 11.48 0.50
N GLU A 155 6.80 10.52 1.28
CA GLU A 155 7.21 10.32 2.66
C GLU A 155 8.68 9.91 2.76
N TYR A 156 9.14 9.01 1.89
CA TYR A 156 10.56 8.66 1.81
C TYR A 156 11.44 9.89 1.56
N MET A 157 11.09 10.73 0.59
CA MET A 157 11.84 11.96 0.29
C MET A 157 11.84 12.94 1.46
N ARG A 158 10.71 13.08 2.15
CA ARG A 158 10.58 13.92 3.35
C ARG A 158 11.52 13.46 4.47
N ILE A 159 11.65 12.15 4.68
CA ILE A 159 12.59 11.57 5.65
C ILE A 159 14.04 11.89 5.25
N GLN A 160 14.40 11.70 3.98
CA GLN A 160 15.75 12.00 3.49
C GLN A 160 16.08 13.49 3.62
N LEU A 161 15.14 14.38 3.28
CA LEU A 161 15.32 15.82 3.40
C LEU A 161 15.56 16.24 4.86
N LYS A 162 14.78 15.71 5.81
CA LYS A 162 14.99 15.98 7.25
C LYS A 162 16.38 15.54 7.72
N LYS A 163 16.86 14.37 7.26
CA LYS A 163 18.21 13.88 7.55
C LYS A 163 19.28 14.86 7.03
N LEU A 164 19.16 15.27 5.77
CA LEU A 164 20.12 16.17 5.13
C LEU A 164 20.14 17.56 5.80
N LEU A 165 18.98 18.10 6.18
CA LEU A 165 18.90 19.38 6.89
C LEU A 165 19.58 19.33 8.25
N LYS A 166 19.43 18.23 9.00
CA LYS A 166 20.10 18.04 10.30
C LYS A 166 21.62 17.97 10.14
N GLU A 167 22.09 17.24 9.13
CA GLU A 167 23.51 17.13 8.82
C GLU A 167 24.10 18.48 8.38
N ASN A 168 23.41 19.20 7.49
CA ASN A 168 23.84 20.51 7.02
C ASN A 168 23.89 21.53 8.18
N ALA A 169 22.90 21.53 9.07
CA ALA A 169 22.93 22.39 10.27
C ALA A 169 24.14 22.10 11.17
N ALA A 170 24.47 20.83 11.38
CA ALA A 170 25.65 20.44 12.15
C ALA A 170 26.97 20.85 11.46
N LEU A 171 27.04 20.72 10.13
CA LEU A 171 28.19 21.17 9.35
C LEU A 171 28.34 22.69 9.37
N ALA A 172 27.24 23.44 9.25
CA ALA A 172 27.24 24.89 9.32
C ALA A 172 27.73 25.39 10.68
N GLN A 173 27.32 24.75 11.78
CA GLN A 173 27.84 25.04 13.12
C GLN A 173 29.35 24.80 13.23
N LYS A 174 29.86 23.68 12.68
CA LYS A 174 31.31 23.40 12.66
C LYS A 174 32.09 24.43 11.86
N VAL A 175 31.57 24.84 10.70
CA VAL A 175 32.19 25.89 9.86
C VAL A 175 32.21 27.22 10.61
N GLN A 176 31.12 27.59 11.28
CA GLN A 176 31.05 28.83 12.04
C GLN A 176 32.06 28.85 13.20
N ALA A 177 32.12 27.79 14.00
CA ALA A 177 33.12 27.64 15.05
C ALA A 177 34.56 27.69 14.50
N GLY A 178 34.79 27.09 13.32
CA GLY A 178 36.07 27.17 12.61
C GLY A 178 36.43 28.60 12.23
N ARG A 179 35.47 29.39 11.72
CA ARG A 179 35.66 30.81 11.39
C ARG A 179 36.00 31.64 12.62
N GLU A 180 35.29 31.44 13.72
CA GLU A 180 35.53 32.14 14.99
C GLU A 180 36.94 31.86 15.53
N ASN A 181 37.39 30.60 15.46
CA ASN A 181 38.75 30.21 15.85
C ASN A 181 39.83 30.88 14.97
N ILE A 182 39.59 30.99 13.66
CA ILE A 182 40.50 31.68 12.74
C ILE A 182 40.57 33.16 13.11
N THR A 183 39.42 33.84 13.25
CA THR A 183 39.37 35.26 13.63
C THR A 183 40.08 35.53 14.96
N HIS A 184 39.87 34.69 15.98
CA HIS A 184 40.57 34.81 17.26
C HIS A 184 42.09 34.63 17.11
N THR A 185 42.51 33.68 16.28
CA THR A 185 43.93 33.44 16.00
C THR A 185 44.57 34.61 15.26
N GLU A 186 43.88 35.16 14.26
CA GLU A 186 44.30 36.35 13.51
C GLU A 186 44.46 37.57 14.44
N GLN A 187 43.49 37.79 15.35
CA GLN A 187 43.57 38.85 16.36
C GLN A 187 44.78 38.67 17.29
N ARG A 188 45.02 37.44 17.79
CA ARG A 188 46.18 37.14 18.64
C ARG A 188 47.51 37.37 17.90
N ILE A 189 47.58 37.00 16.63
CA ILE A 189 48.76 37.27 15.78
C ILE A 189 48.93 38.78 15.60
N ALA A 190 47.86 39.51 15.30
CA ALA A 190 47.91 40.96 15.13
C ALA A 190 48.38 41.67 16.42
N SER A 191 47.85 41.31 17.59
CA SER A 191 48.31 41.86 18.88
C SER A 191 49.78 41.54 19.14
N GLY A 192 50.20 40.29 18.90
CA GLY A 192 51.61 39.91 19.02
C GLY A 192 52.50 40.73 18.09
N VAL A 193 52.10 40.95 16.85
CA VAL A 193 52.85 41.81 15.91
C VAL A 193 52.93 43.26 16.41
N GLN A 194 51.88 43.80 17.02
CA GLN A 194 51.92 45.16 17.59
C GLN A 194 52.83 45.25 18.81
N GLU A 195 52.78 44.28 19.73
CA GLU A 195 53.69 44.20 20.89
C GLU A 195 55.16 44.12 20.47
N TRP A 196 55.45 43.34 19.42
CA TRP A 196 56.79 43.23 18.86
C TRP A 196 57.26 44.54 18.22
N LYS A 197 56.37 45.27 17.54
CA LYS A 197 56.68 46.60 16.98
C LYS A 197 56.98 47.61 18.08
N ALA A 198 56.16 47.68 19.12
CA ALA A 198 56.39 48.56 20.26
C ALA A 198 57.72 48.25 20.96
N SER A 199 58.03 46.97 21.17
CA SER A 199 59.31 46.54 21.76
C SER A 199 60.53 46.91 20.90
N LEU A 200 60.36 46.90 19.57
CA LEU A 200 61.41 47.32 18.64
C LEU A 200 61.61 48.84 18.67
N GLU A 201 60.52 49.62 18.72
CA GLU A 201 60.57 51.08 18.90
C GLU A 201 61.27 51.45 20.22
N ASP A 202 60.92 50.80 21.34
CA ASP A 202 61.59 51.00 22.64
C ASP A 202 63.10 50.67 22.58
N LEU A 203 63.48 49.61 21.86
CA LEU A 203 64.89 49.24 21.67
C LEU A 203 65.62 50.23 20.78
N GLU A 204 64.99 50.72 19.71
CA GLU A 204 65.55 51.77 18.84
C GLU A 204 65.80 53.05 19.65
N GLU A 205 64.85 53.47 20.50
CA GLU A 205 65.03 54.60 21.42
C GLU A 205 66.20 54.36 22.41
N PHE A 206 66.32 53.14 22.94
CA PHE A 206 67.43 52.77 23.83
C PHE A 206 68.79 52.77 23.12
N VAL A 207 68.87 52.31 21.86
CA VAL A 207 70.10 52.34 21.06
C VAL A 207 70.50 53.76 20.69
N VAL A 208 69.52 54.63 20.39
CA VAL A 208 69.76 56.06 20.11
C VAL A 208 70.31 56.77 21.35
N THR A 209 69.86 56.42 22.56
CA THR A 209 70.40 57.01 23.81
C THR A 209 71.78 56.46 24.19
N LEU A 210 72.10 55.22 23.83
CA LEU A 210 73.43 54.61 24.05
C LEU A 210 74.46 54.94 22.98
N SER A 211 74.03 55.45 21.83
CA SER A 211 74.90 55.93 20.77
C SER A 211 74.99 57.44 20.89
N PRO A 212 75.88 58.01 21.75
CA PRO A 212 76.16 59.43 21.68
C PRO A 212 76.64 59.69 20.26
N SER A 213 75.84 60.43 19.51
CA SER A 213 76.24 61.03 18.25
C SER A 213 77.57 61.73 18.49
N GLU A 214 78.66 61.09 18.05
CA GLU A 214 79.96 61.71 17.88
C GLU A 214 79.81 62.77 16.79
N HIS A 215 79.23 63.91 17.14
CA HIS A 215 79.43 65.13 16.38
C HIS A 215 80.82 65.69 16.72
N PHE A 216 81.85 65.01 16.19
CA PHE A 216 83.11 65.65 15.85
C PHE A 216 82.91 66.38 14.51
N GLU A 217 82.36 67.59 14.55
CA GLU A 217 82.64 68.63 13.54
C GLU A 217 83.61 69.61 14.22
N SER A 218 84.93 69.42 14.15
CA SER A 218 85.83 69.93 13.08
C SER A 218 85.38 71.29 12.54
N LEU A 219 86.07 72.39 12.87
CA LEU A 219 87.21 72.93 12.10
C LEU A 219 86.85 73.24 10.63
#